data_AF-A0A962UCT5-F1
#
_entry.id   AF-A0A962UCT5-F1
#
_cell.length_a   1.000
_cell.length_b   1.000
_cell.length_c   1.000
_cell.angle_alpha   90.00
_cell.angle_beta   90.00
_cell.angle_gamma   90.00
#
_symmetry.space_group_name_H-M   'P 1'
#
loop_
_entity.id
_entity.type
_entity.pdbx_description
1 polymer ?
#
loop_
_entity_poly.entity_id
_entity_poly.type
_entity_poly.pdbx_seq_one_letter_code
_entity_poly.pdbx_strand_id
1 'polypeptide(L)'
;MTNIHPFFEKLVSLLKQKRIDDLRLASDFNVFDYIQPDELKLSRIIADLLDPKGSHGQQRICLEAFVEAMIEQTSEEQPLRKTLIKLQKTVRDDNYFFEVRSEEPTLDRRRMDIVVNIGGKNGIVIENKPWANDQKDALGDYADEAARRFSDCWVLIYLHGTGKAVDEYTISKKKLRKLEKDGNFFNTDYTYFLIRWLKICLERVEAEKIRCFLRDFIDCIEQEFRSGFFNEEINNE
;
A
#
# COMPACT_ATOMS: atom_id res chain seq x y z
N MET A 1 46.71 28.48 -16.09
CA MET A 1 45.24 28.36 -16.21
C MET A 1 44.95 26.88 -16.15
N THR A 2 44.37 26.41 -15.05
CA THR A 2 44.08 24.99 -14.85
C THR A 2 42.92 24.63 -15.77
N ASN A 3 43.17 23.86 -16.83
CA ASN A 3 42.10 23.31 -17.68
C ASN A 3 41.21 22.45 -16.79
N ILE A 4 40.02 22.96 -16.47
CA ILE A 4 39.00 22.19 -15.79
C ILE A 4 38.67 21.03 -16.74
N HIS A 5 38.78 19.79 -16.24
CA HIS A 5 38.56 18.60 -17.05
C HIS A 5 37.17 18.68 -17.73
N PRO A 6 37.01 18.33 -19.01
CA PRO A 6 35.74 18.44 -19.75
C PRO A 6 34.54 17.80 -19.04
N PHE A 7 34.79 16.80 -18.21
CA PHE A 7 33.81 16.22 -17.29
C PHE A 7 33.19 17.24 -16.34
N PHE A 8 34.00 18.07 -15.66
CA PHE A 8 33.51 19.05 -14.69
C PHE A 8 32.75 20.18 -15.38
N GLU A 9 33.15 20.60 -16.59
CA GLU A 9 32.39 21.57 -17.38
C GLU A 9 31.01 21.03 -17.75
N LYS A 10 30.94 19.77 -18.20
CA LYS A 10 29.68 19.09 -18.48
C LYS A 10 28.81 18.96 -17.23
N LEU A 11 29.39 18.58 -16.09
CA LEU A 11 28.67 18.46 -14.82
C LEU A 11 28.09 19.81 -14.38
N VAL A 12 28.88 20.89 -14.42
CA VAL A 12 28.41 22.24 -14.09
C VAL A 12 27.28 22.69 -15.02
N SER A 13 27.37 22.37 -16.31
CA SER A 13 26.30 22.66 -17.27
C SER A 13 25.00 21.92 -16.93
N LEU A 14 25.09 20.62 -16.62
CA LEU A 14 23.94 19.82 -16.19
C LEU A 14 23.30 20.35 -14.91
N LEU A 15 24.10 20.73 -13.91
CA LEU A 15 23.61 21.32 -12.67
C LEU A 15 22.90 22.66 -12.90
N LYS A 16 23.40 23.51 -13.82
CA LYS A 16 22.73 24.75 -14.20
C LYS A 16 21.40 24.48 -14.89
N GLN A 17 21.36 23.53 -15.82
CA GLN A 17 20.13 23.16 -16.52
C GLN A 17 19.08 22.63 -15.53
N LYS A 18 19.48 21.71 -14.64
CA LYS A 18 18.61 21.20 -13.57
C LYS A 18 18.02 22.32 -12.72
N ARG A 19 18.83 23.30 -12.29
CA ARG A 19 18.33 24.45 -11.51
C ARG A 19 17.30 25.30 -12.25
N ILE A 20 17.40 25.39 -13.58
CA ILE A 20 16.40 26.09 -14.41
C ILE A 20 15.13 25.25 -14.51
N ASP A 21 15.26 23.95 -14.74
CA ASP A 21 14.12 23.03 -14.86
C ASP A 21 13.33 22.91 -13.54
N ASP A 22 14.03 22.93 -12.41
CA ASP A 22 13.45 22.86 -11.06
C ASP A 22 12.59 24.06 -10.69
N LEU A 23 12.73 25.20 -11.37
CA LEU A 23 11.80 26.33 -11.21
C LEU A 23 10.35 25.95 -11.57
N ARG A 24 10.17 24.91 -12.39
CA ARG A 24 8.86 24.39 -12.80
C ARG A 24 8.58 23.01 -12.25
N LEU A 25 9.59 22.14 -12.18
CA LEU A 25 9.42 20.73 -11.86
C LEU A 25 9.58 20.42 -10.38
N ALA A 26 10.37 21.21 -9.66
CA ALA A 26 10.76 20.94 -8.27
C ALA A 26 11.22 19.48 -8.07
N SER A 27 12.12 18.97 -8.92
CA SER A 27 12.41 17.53 -9.01
C SER A 27 13.09 16.91 -7.78
N ASP A 28 13.65 17.73 -6.89
CA ASP A 28 14.20 17.28 -5.60
C ASP A 28 13.24 17.50 -4.42
N PHE A 29 12.08 18.14 -4.65
CA PHE A 29 11.10 18.36 -3.58
C PHE A 29 10.24 17.12 -3.41
N ASN A 30 10.17 16.62 -2.18
CA ASN A 30 9.21 15.59 -1.79
C ASN A 30 8.65 15.92 -0.41
N VAL A 31 7.33 15.90 -0.25
CA VAL A 31 6.69 16.22 1.04
C VAL A 31 7.06 15.22 2.15
N PHE A 32 7.38 13.97 1.80
CA PHE A 32 7.71 12.92 2.75
C PHE A 32 9.06 13.11 3.44
N ASP A 33 9.99 13.86 2.84
CA ASP A 33 11.26 14.25 3.47
C ASP A 33 11.05 15.04 4.78
N TYR A 34 9.91 15.75 4.85
CA TYR A 34 9.52 16.55 6.01
C TYR A 34 8.55 15.81 6.93
N ILE A 35 7.65 14.98 6.38
CA ILE A 35 6.68 14.22 7.18
C ILE A 35 7.36 13.10 7.96
N GLN A 36 8.33 12.41 7.33
CA GLN A 36 9.03 11.24 7.87
C GLN A 36 8.04 10.26 8.55
N PRO A 37 7.14 9.65 7.77
CA PRO A 37 6.04 8.89 8.33
C PRO A 37 6.56 7.63 9.03
N ASP A 38 5.99 7.32 10.20
CA ASP A 38 6.13 6.02 10.84
C ASP A 38 5.03 5.07 10.34
N GLU A 39 4.99 3.84 10.86
CA GLU A 39 4.02 2.80 10.47
C GLU A 39 2.58 3.28 10.62
N LEU A 40 2.29 3.96 11.74
CA LEU A 40 0.94 4.49 12.02
C LEU A 40 0.54 5.59 11.04
N LYS A 41 1.45 6.52 10.73
CA LYS A 41 1.19 7.58 9.76
C LYS A 41 0.98 7.01 8.36
N LEU A 42 1.78 6.02 7.93
CA LEU A 42 1.58 5.33 6.65
C LEU A 42 0.20 4.65 6.60
N SER A 43 -0.19 3.94 7.66
CA SER A 43 -1.52 3.32 7.74
C SER A 43 -2.64 4.35 7.63
N ARG A 44 -2.50 5.52 8.27
CA ARG A 44 -3.48 6.62 8.17
C ARG A 44 -3.55 7.23 6.78
N ILE A 45 -2.41 7.41 6.10
CA ILE A 45 -2.36 7.90 4.72
C ILE A 45 -3.06 6.93 3.77
N ILE A 46 -2.74 5.63 3.88
CA ILE A 46 -3.38 4.58 3.06
C ILE A 46 -4.88 4.53 3.37
N ALA A 47 -5.28 4.60 4.64
CA ALA A 47 -6.67 4.63 5.04
C ALA A 47 -7.43 5.84 4.48
N ASP A 48 -6.88 7.06 4.54
CA ASP A 48 -7.53 8.26 3.98
C ASP A 48 -7.70 8.10 2.46
N LEU A 49 -6.69 7.62 1.73
CA LEU A 49 -6.80 7.35 0.30
C LEU A 49 -7.85 6.27 -0.04
N LEU A 50 -8.07 5.29 0.84
CA LEU A 50 -9.05 4.23 0.64
C LEU A 50 -10.49 4.67 0.99
N ASP A 51 -10.67 5.79 1.71
CA ASP A 51 -11.98 6.25 2.16
C ASP A 51 -12.72 7.02 1.07
N PRO A 52 -13.86 6.53 0.55
CA PRO A 52 -14.64 7.30 -0.43
C PRO A 52 -15.14 8.65 0.09
N LYS A 53 -15.15 8.85 1.41
CA LYS A 53 -15.51 10.11 2.10
C LYS A 53 -14.27 10.84 2.64
N GLY A 54 -13.07 10.38 2.30
CA GLY A 54 -11.80 10.94 2.72
C GLY A 54 -11.61 12.39 2.25
N SER A 55 -10.71 13.09 2.94
CA SER A 55 -10.49 14.53 2.72
C SER A 55 -9.95 14.86 1.32
N HIS A 56 -9.38 13.87 0.64
CA HIS A 56 -8.92 13.96 -0.74
C HIS A 56 -10.05 14.21 -1.75
N GLY A 57 -11.31 13.92 -1.42
CA GLY A 57 -12.50 14.25 -2.25
C GLY A 57 -12.58 13.52 -3.59
N GLN A 58 -11.88 12.39 -3.74
CA GLN A 58 -11.81 11.62 -5.00
C GLN A 58 -12.81 10.46 -5.05
N GLN A 59 -13.82 10.46 -4.16
CA GLN A 59 -14.81 9.39 -4.06
C GLN A 59 -14.12 8.01 -3.99
N ARG A 60 -14.68 7.00 -4.66
CA ARG A 60 -14.16 5.63 -4.65
C ARG A 60 -13.00 5.34 -5.61
N ILE A 61 -12.42 6.34 -6.28
CA ILE A 61 -11.40 6.12 -7.33
C ILE A 61 -10.24 5.26 -6.82
N CYS A 62 -9.67 5.65 -5.67
CA CYS A 62 -8.53 4.94 -5.09
C CYS A 62 -8.91 3.57 -4.53
N LEU A 63 -10.10 3.42 -3.93
CA LEU A 63 -10.59 2.13 -3.43
C LEU A 63 -10.87 1.14 -4.57
N GLU A 64 -11.46 1.60 -5.67
CA GLU A 64 -11.65 0.78 -6.88
C GLU A 64 -10.31 0.37 -7.49
N ALA A 65 -9.37 1.32 -7.59
CA ALA A 65 -8.01 1.06 -8.07
C ALA A 65 -7.28 0.05 -7.18
N PHE A 66 -7.53 0.06 -5.86
CA PHE A 66 -6.92 -0.87 -4.92
C PHE A 66 -7.35 -2.31 -5.20
N VAL A 67 -8.65 -2.53 -5.35
CA VAL A 67 -9.20 -3.86 -5.68
C VAL A 67 -8.74 -4.32 -7.07
N GLU A 68 -8.65 -3.40 -8.02
CA GLU A 68 -8.11 -3.70 -9.35
C GLU A 68 -6.64 -4.12 -9.32
N ALA A 69 -5.78 -3.42 -8.57
CA ALA A 69 -4.38 -3.80 -8.41
C ALA A 69 -4.25 -5.21 -7.78
N MET A 70 -5.10 -5.56 -6.80
CA MET A 70 -5.12 -6.90 -6.21
C MET A 70 -5.49 -7.95 -7.25
N ILE A 71 -6.47 -7.63 -8.10
CA ILE A 71 -6.93 -8.48 -9.20
C ILE A 71 -5.81 -8.71 -10.22
N GLU A 72 -5.07 -7.68 -10.62
CA GLU A 72 -3.96 -7.79 -11.58
C GLU A 72 -2.84 -8.72 -11.09
N GLN A 73 -2.60 -8.78 -9.78
CA GLN A 73 -1.57 -9.63 -9.16
C GLN A 73 -2.05 -11.03 -8.80
N THR A 74 -3.34 -11.32 -8.96
CA THR A 74 -3.92 -12.61 -8.59
C THR A 74 -4.19 -13.45 -9.83
N SER A 75 -3.59 -14.63 -9.92
CA SER A 75 -3.85 -15.56 -11.03
C SER A 75 -5.30 -16.05 -11.04
N GLU A 76 -5.85 -16.36 -12.22
CA GLU A 76 -7.25 -16.76 -12.37
C GLU A 76 -7.65 -18.00 -11.55
N GLU A 77 -6.71 -18.93 -11.40
CA GLU A 77 -6.90 -20.19 -10.67
C GLU A 77 -6.88 -20.02 -9.14
N GLN A 78 -6.36 -18.90 -8.63
CA GLN A 78 -6.26 -18.69 -7.19
C GLN A 78 -7.66 -18.46 -6.58
N PRO A 79 -8.03 -19.14 -5.48
CA PRO A 79 -9.34 -18.95 -4.85
C PRO A 79 -9.65 -17.48 -4.52
N LEU A 80 -8.62 -16.73 -4.11
CA LEU A 80 -8.68 -15.29 -3.86
C LEU A 80 -9.29 -14.50 -5.02
N ARG A 81 -9.06 -14.89 -6.28
CA ARG A 81 -9.56 -14.18 -7.46
C ARG A 81 -11.08 -14.03 -7.43
N LYS A 82 -11.80 -15.06 -6.97
CA LYS A 82 -13.27 -15.05 -6.86
C LYS A 82 -13.74 -14.05 -5.81
N THR A 83 -13.08 -14.02 -4.66
CA THR A 83 -13.32 -13.04 -3.58
C THR A 83 -13.10 -11.62 -4.10
N LEU A 84 -11.99 -11.38 -4.79
CA LEU A 84 -11.68 -10.05 -5.34
C LEU A 84 -12.66 -9.59 -6.42
N ILE A 85 -13.14 -10.48 -7.30
CA ILE A 85 -14.18 -10.14 -8.29
C ILE A 85 -15.49 -9.76 -7.60
N LYS A 86 -15.88 -10.47 -6.53
CA LYS A 86 -17.05 -10.13 -5.74
C LYS A 86 -16.87 -8.76 -5.07
N LEU A 87 -15.72 -8.55 -4.43
CA LEU A 87 -15.38 -7.28 -3.77
C LEU A 87 -15.39 -6.11 -4.76
N GLN A 88 -14.88 -6.28 -5.98
CA GLN A 88 -14.90 -5.25 -7.03
C GLN A 88 -16.34 -4.85 -7.39
N LYS A 89 -17.26 -5.82 -7.48
CA LYS A 89 -18.68 -5.53 -7.73
C LYS A 89 -19.28 -4.76 -6.55
N THR A 90 -18.97 -5.17 -5.31
CA THR A 90 -19.46 -4.50 -4.09
C THR A 90 -18.97 -3.05 -3.99
N VAL A 91 -17.68 -2.79 -4.26
CA VAL A 91 -17.11 -1.42 -4.19
C VAL A 91 -17.74 -0.47 -5.23
N ARG A 92 -18.19 -1.01 -6.38
CA ARG A 92 -18.84 -0.24 -7.45
C ARG A 92 -20.34 -0.06 -7.28
N ASP A 93 -20.95 -0.75 -6.32
CA ASP A 93 -22.39 -0.70 -6.10
C ASP A 93 -22.73 0.44 -5.14
N ASP A 94 -23.49 1.43 -5.64
CA ASP A 94 -23.90 2.63 -4.93
C ASP A 94 -24.82 2.37 -3.72
N ASN A 95 -25.33 1.14 -3.57
CA ASN A 95 -26.16 0.76 -2.42
C ASN A 95 -25.35 0.49 -1.15
N TYR A 96 -24.03 0.37 -1.26
CA TYR A 96 -23.16 0.14 -0.12
C TYR A 96 -22.66 1.44 0.51
N PHE A 97 -22.70 1.48 1.84
CA PHE A 97 -21.95 2.47 2.59
C PHE A 97 -20.52 1.99 2.84
N PHE A 98 -19.62 2.95 3.05
CA PHE A 98 -18.22 2.72 3.36
C PHE A 98 -17.87 3.37 4.71
N GLU A 99 -17.15 2.62 5.53
CA GLU A 99 -16.46 3.11 6.72
C GLU A 99 -15.01 2.62 6.69
N VAL A 100 -14.06 3.55 6.67
CA VAL A 100 -12.64 3.24 6.77
C VAL A 100 -12.12 3.69 8.12
N ARG A 101 -11.41 2.80 8.80
CA ARG A 101 -10.83 3.06 10.12
C ARG A 101 -9.38 2.61 10.14
N SER A 102 -8.57 3.34 10.89
CA SER A 102 -7.21 2.92 11.25
C SER A 102 -7.14 2.66 12.75
N GLU A 103 -6.21 1.80 13.16
CA GLU A 103 -5.98 1.43 14.57
C GLU A 103 -7.24 0.84 15.26
N GLU A 104 -8.02 0.06 14.51
CA GLU A 104 -9.32 -0.46 14.95
C GLU A 104 -9.12 -1.60 15.97
N PRO A 105 -9.66 -1.49 17.20
CA PRO A 105 -9.42 -2.48 18.24
C PRO A 105 -10.06 -3.84 17.93
N THR A 106 -9.36 -4.91 18.31
CA THR A 106 -9.89 -6.29 18.33
C THR A 106 -10.35 -6.68 19.74
N LEU A 107 -11.08 -7.79 19.84
CA LEU A 107 -11.46 -8.37 21.13
C LEU A 107 -10.25 -8.77 21.99
N ASP A 108 -9.15 -9.16 21.36
CA ASP A 108 -7.90 -9.56 22.01
C ASP A 108 -6.97 -8.39 22.36
N ARG A 109 -7.51 -7.17 22.41
CA ARG A 109 -6.78 -5.92 22.73
C ARG A 109 -5.63 -5.60 21.75
N ARG A 110 -5.68 -6.14 20.53
CA ARG A 110 -4.83 -5.73 19.41
C ARG A 110 -5.51 -4.64 18.61
N ARG A 111 -4.83 -4.09 17.61
CA ARG A 111 -5.37 -3.06 16.73
C ARG A 111 -5.07 -3.43 15.29
N MET A 112 -6.11 -3.63 14.48
CA MET A 112 -5.98 -3.78 13.04
C MET A 112 -5.54 -2.43 12.45
N ASP A 113 -4.49 -2.43 11.63
CA ASP A 113 -3.92 -1.19 11.12
C ASP A 113 -4.91 -0.43 10.24
N ILE A 114 -5.62 -1.12 9.34
CA ILE A 114 -6.68 -0.54 8.51
C ILE A 114 -7.83 -1.53 8.35
N VAL A 115 -9.06 -1.03 8.47
CA VAL A 115 -10.29 -1.78 8.16
C VAL A 115 -11.17 -0.94 7.24
N VAL A 116 -11.51 -1.49 6.09
CA VAL A 116 -12.54 -0.96 5.18
C VAL A 116 -13.78 -1.83 5.34
N ASN A 117 -14.82 -1.30 5.96
CA ASN A 117 -16.13 -1.94 6.06
C ASN A 117 -17.02 -1.46 4.90
N ILE A 118 -17.56 -2.42 4.15
CA ILE A 118 -18.41 -2.19 2.99
C ILE A 118 -19.77 -2.84 3.26
N GLY A 119 -20.77 -2.02 3.59
CA GLY A 119 -22.13 -2.50 3.81
C GLY A 119 -22.38 -3.27 5.10
N GLY A 120 -21.43 -3.32 6.03
CA GLY A 120 -21.53 -4.08 7.28
C GLY A 120 -21.37 -5.60 7.12
N LYS A 121 -21.14 -6.10 5.90
CA LYS A 121 -21.05 -7.54 5.60
C LYS A 121 -19.83 -7.92 4.78
N ASN A 122 -19.21 -6.94 4.13
CA ASN A 122 -18.01 -7.14 3.32
C ASN A 122 -16.87 -6.28 3.90
N GLY A 123 -15.61 -6.71 3.74
CA GLY A 123 -14.51 -5.91 4.24
C GLY A 123 -13.12 -6.22 3.71
N ILE A 124 -12.24 -5.25 3.87
CA ILE A 124 -10.80 -5.37 3.65
C ILE A 124 -10.14 -5.08 4.99
N VAL A 125 -9.30 -6.00 5.45
CA VAL A 125 -8.47 -5.79 6.63
C VAL A 125 -7.02 -5.78 6.18
N ILE A 126 -6.26 -4.77 6.55
CA ILE A 126 -4.85 -4.62 6.16
C ILE A 126 -4.02 -4.59 7.45
N GLU A 127 -3.07 -5.50 7.52
CA GLU A 127 -1.93 -5.40 8.43
C GLU A 127 -0.76 -4.80 7.65
N ASN A 128 -0.29 -3.63 8.09
CA ASN A 128 0.67 -2.82 7.38
C ASN A 128 2.04 -2.88 8.06
N LYS A 129 3.02 -3.54 7.43
CA LYS A 129 4.37 -3.74 7.96
C LYS A 129 5.46 -3.22 7.02
N PRO A 130 5.62 -1.88 6.92
CA PRO A 130 6.69 -1.28 6.12
C PRO A 130 8.08 -1.79 6.53
N TRP A 131 8.41 -1.88 7.82
CA TRP A 131 9.76 -2.26 8.28
C TRP A 131 9.82 -3.61 9.05
N ALA A 132 8.90 -4.53 8.78
CA ALA A 132 8.91 -5.93 9.25
C ALA A 132 9.10 -6.15 10.77
N ASN A 133 8.47 -5.33 11.61
CA ASN A 133 8.35 -5.59 13.05
C ASN A 133 7.07 -6.38 13.34
N ASP A 134 7.11 -7.68 13.06
CA ASP A 134 5.95 -8.56 13.21
C ASP A 134 5.55 -8.73 14.68
N GLN A 135 4.24 -8.76 14.93
CA GLN A 135 3.68 -9.17 16.21
C GLN A 135 3.19 -10.61 16.13
N LYS A 136 3.51 -11.41 17.16
CA LYS A 136 3.15 -12.83 17.21
C LYS A 136 1.65 -13.04 17.01
N ASP A 137 1.26 -13.95 16.12
CA ASP A 137 -0.13 -14.35 15.83
C ASP A 137 -1.06 -13.23 15.32
N ALA A 138 -0.56 -12.06 14.93
CA ALA A 138 -1.38 -10.89 14.57
C ALA A 138 -2.39 -11.19 13.46
N LEU A 139 -1.92 -11.76 12.35
CA LEU A 139 -2.75 -12.15 11.22
C LEU A 139 -3.78 -13.23 11.59
N GLY A 140 -3.44 -14.09 12.55
CA GLY A 140 -4.36 -15.08 13.08
C GLY A 140 -5.58 -14.43 13.73
N ASP A 141 -5.37 -13.48 14.63
CA ASP A 141 -6.46 -12.81 15.35
C ASP A 141 -7.29 -11.93 14.42
N TYR A 142 -6.64 -11.24 13.48
CA TYR A 142 -7.35 -10.40 12.50
C TYR A 142 -8.20 -11.21 11.54
N ALA A 143 -7.76 -12.41 11.17
CA ALA A 143 -8.58 -13.33 10.38
C ALA A 143 -9.85 -13.77 11.12
N ASP A 144 -9.75 -14.06 12.43
CA ASP A 144 -10.92 -14.45 13.23
C ASP A 144 -11.89 -13.27 13.40
N GLU A 145 -11.34 -12.08 13.66
CA GLU A 145 -12.13 -10.87 13.79
C GLU A 145 -12.81 -10.48 12.46
N ALA A 146 -12.10 -10.59 11.33
CA ALA A 146 -12.66 -10.37 10.01
C ALA A 146 -13.81 -11.35 9.70
N ALA A 147 -13.60 -12.65 9.96
CA ALA A 147 -14.63 -13.67 9.78
C ALA A 147 -15.87 -13.43 10.68
N ARG A 148 -15.68 -12.84 11.86
CA ARG A 148 -16.76 -12.46 12.78
C ARG A 148 -17.52 -11.22 12.30
N ARG A 149 -16.83 -10.23 11.75
CA ARG A 149 -17.40 -8.95 11.30
C ARG A 149 -18.07 -9.06 9.93
N PHE A 150 -17.48 -9.79 9.00
CA PHE A 150 -17.84 -9.78 7.59
C PHE A 150 -18.36 -11.14 7.15
N SER A 151 -19.68 -11.28 7.13
CA SER A 151 -20.34 -12.54 6.84
C SER A 151 -20.37 -12.93 5.36
N ASP A 152 -20.08 -12.00 4.43
CA ASP A 152 -20.32 -12.19 3.00
C ASP A 152 -19.05 -12.27 2.13
N CYS A 153 -18.17 -11.27 2.20
CA CYS A 153 -16.93 -11.24 1.41
C CYS A 153 -15.85 -10.47 2.16
N TRP A 154 -14.69 -11.08 2.40
CA TRP A 154 -13.60 -10.34 3.03
C TRP A 154 -12.24 -10.83 2.59
N VAL A 155 -11.25 -9.97 2.74
CA VAL A 155 -9.84 -10.30 2.52
C VAL A 155 -9.00 -9.69 3.63
N LEU A 156 -8.11 -10.50 4.19
CA LEU A 156 -7.02 -10.07 5.04
C LEU A 156 -5.77 -9.89 4.18
N ILE A 157 -5.20 -8.70 4.24
CA ILE A 157 -4.03 -8.28 3.48
C ILE A 157 -2.87 -8.14 4.45
N TYR A 158 -1.75 -8.78 4.12
CA TYR A 158 -0.46 -8.49 4.73
C TYR A 158 0.34 -7.66 3.74
N LEU A 159 0.56 -6.38 4.06
CA LEU A 159 1.26 -5.42 3.21
C LEU A 159 2.65 -5.16 3.81
N HIS A 160 3.70 -5.71 3.20
CA HIS A 160 5.06 -5.66 3.75
C HIS A 160 6.05 -4.82 2.92
N GLY A 161 7.01 -4.15 3.54
CA GLY A 161 7.97 -3.30 2.82
C GLY A 161 9.23 -4.00 2.33
N THR A 162 9.75 -5.00 3.06
CA THR A 162 11.12 -5.52 2.86
C THR A 162 11.20 -6.90 2.19
N GLY A 163 10.18 -7.30 1.43
CA GLY A 163 10.16 -8.64 0.81
C GLY A 163 10.03 -9.82 1.79
N LYS A 164 9.94 -9.55 3.11
CA LYS A 164 9.78 -10.59 4.12
C LYS A 164 8.41 -11.26 3.98
N ALA A 165 8.42 -12.50 3.52
CA ALA A 165 7.22 -13.33 3.46
C ALA A 165 6.64 -13.57 4.86
N VAL A 166 5.33 -13.80 4.92
CA VAL A 166 4.61 -14.22 6.12
C VAL A 166 5.30 -15.44 6.73
N ASP A 167 5.59 -15.38 8.02
CA ASP A 167 6.21 -16.48 8.76
C ASP A 167 5.28 -17.07 9.82
N GLU A 168 5.73 -18.18 10.44
CA GLU A 168 4.97 -18.86 11.48
C GLU A 168 4.82 -18.05 12.77
N TYR A 169 5.62 -16.99 12.95
CA TYR A 169 5.50 -16.11 14.10
C TYR A 169 4.22 -15.29 14.00
N THR A 170 3.85 -14.81 12.81
CA THR A 170 2.66 -13.98 12.60
C THR A 170 1.38 -14.80 12.38
N ILE A 171 1.48 -16.03 11.87
CA ILE A 171 0.34 -16.95 11.69
C ILE A 171 0.75 -18.42 11.54
N SER A 172 0.02 -19.35 12.16
CA SER A 172 0.27 -20.78 11.95
C SER A 172 0.07 -21.21 10.48
N LYS A 173 0.95 -22.08 9.96
CA LYS A 173 0.84 -22.66 8.60
C LYS A 173 -0.53 -23.26 8.30
N LYS A 174 -1.15 -23.90 9.28
CA LYS A 174 -2.49 -24.51 9.13
C LYS A 174 -3.56 -23.46 8.88
N LYS A 175 -3.51 -22.34 9.60
CA LYS A 175 -4.47 -21.24 9.45
C LYS A 175 -4.24 -20.49 8.15
N LEU A 176 -2.98 -20.18 7.83
CA LEU A 176 -2.61 -19.55 6.56
C LEU A 176 -3.13 -20.34 5.35
N ARG A 177 -2.85 -21.65 5.28
CA ARG A 177 -3.36 -22.53 4.21
C ARG A 177 -4.88 -22.55 4.11
N LYS A 178 -5.57 -22.45 5.24
CA LYS A 178 -7.04 -22.36 5.25
C LYS A 178 -7.49 -21.04 4.62
N LEU A 179 -6.89 -19.91 5.00
CA LEU A 179 -7.24 -18.61 4.44
C LEU A 179 -6.97 -18.53 2.93
N GLU A 180 -5.83 -19.06 2.48
CA GLU A 180 -5.50 -19.15 1.05
C GLU A 180 -6.52 -19.99 0.28
N LYS A 181 -6.87 -21.18 0.83
CA LYS A 181 -7.88 -22.06 0.23
C LYS A 181 -9.26 -21.42 0.17
N ASP A 182 -9.64 -20.71 1.22
CA ASP A 182 -10.92 -20.02 1.33
C ASP A 182 -10.94 -18.71 0.50
N GLY A 183 -9.79 -18.27 -0.02
CA GLY A 183 -9.66 -17.06 -0.84
C GLY A 183 -9.73 -15.76 -0.05
N ASN A 184 -9.35 -15.79 1.23
CA ASN A 184 -9.49 -14.66 2.16
C ASN A 184 -8.14 -14.06 2.59
N PHE A 185 -7.04 -14.41 1.93
CA PHE A 185 -5.71 -13.90 2.25
C PHE A 185 -5.00 -13.38 1.00
N PHE A 186 -4.39 -12.20 1.12
CA PHE A 186 -3.56 -11.60 0.08
C PHE A 186 -2.23 -11.13 0.69
N ASN A 187 -1.14 -11.80 0.31
CA ASN A 187 0.22 -11.40 0.68
C ASN A 187 0.79 -10.49 -0.40
N THR A 188 1.21 -9.28 -0.02
CA THR A 188 1.64 -8.28 -1.00
C THR A 188 2.63 -7.28 -0.42
N ASP A 189 3.23 -6.45 -1.27
CA ASP A 189 4.35 -5.62 -0.89
C ASP A 189 4.28 -4.16 -1.36
N TYR A 190 5.08 -3.31 -0.73
CA TYR A 190 5.15 -1.89 -1.07
C TYR A 190 5.69 -1.63 -2.49
N THR A 191 6.71 -2.38 -2.91
CA THR A 191 7.48 -2.09 -4.12
C THR A 191 6.70 -2.43 -5.40
N TYR A 192 5.97 -3.54 -5.42
CA TYR A 192 5.23 -3.99 -6.58
C TYR A 192 3.77 -3.59 -6.50
N PHE A 193 3.09 -3.90 -5.38
CA PHE A 193 1.66 -3.67 -5.27
C PHE A 193 1.30 -2.23 -4.91
N LEU A 194 1.87 -1.68 -3.84
CA LEU A 194 1.48 -0.35 -3.38
C LEU A 194 1.81 0.71 -4.44
N ILE A 195 2.99 0.63 -5.08
CA ILE A 195 3.34 1.48 -6.21
C ILE A 195 2.37 1.28 -7.39
N ARG A 196 2.01 0.04 -7.73
CA ARG A 196 1.06 -0.22 -8.84
C ARG A 196 -0.29 0.42 -8.55
N TRP A 197 -0.82 0.24 -7.35
CA TRP A 197 -2.05 0.87 -6.90
C TRP A 197 -1.99 2.40 -7.00
N LEU A 198 -0.94 3.01 -6.47
CA LEU A 198 -0.77 4.47 -6.50
C LEU A 198 -0.65 5.00 -7.94
N LYS A 199 -0.02 4.26 -8.85
CA LYS A 199 0.03 4.60 -10.28
C LYS A 199 -1.34 4.55 -10.94
N ILE A 200 -2.16 3.53 -10.65
CA ILE A 200 -3.56 3.48 -11.14
C ILE A 200 -4.37 4.66 -10.59
N CYS A 201 -4.17 5.02 -9.31
CA CYS A 201 -4.79 6.21 -8.74
C CYS A 201 -4.36 7.48 -9.48
N LEU A 202 -3.06 7.64 -9.71
CA LEU A 202 -2.48 8.78 -10.42
C LEU A 202 -2.99 8.90 -11.87
N GLU A 203 -3.29 7.79 -12.53
CA GLU A 203 -3.88 7.81 -13.88
C GLU A 203 -5.33 8.32 -13.90
N ARG A 204 -6.08 8.14 -12.80
CA ARG A 204 -7.53 8.39 -12.73
C ARG A 204 -7.92 9.66 -11.99
N VAL A 205 -7.10 10.09 -11.04
CA VAL A 205 -7.34 11.30 -10.25
C VAL A 205 -7.05 12.54 -11.10
N GLU A 206 -8.01 13.46 -11.16
CA GLU A 206 -7.89 14.72 -11.89
C GLU A 206 -7.31 15.85 -11.02
N ALA A 207 -7.58 15.85 -9.71
CA ALA A 207 -7.18 16.94 -8.81
C ALA A 207 -5.65 17.02 -8.66
N GLU A 208 -5.03 18.08 -9.20
CA GLU A 208 -3.56 18.19 -9.24
C GLU A 208 -2.90 18.14 -7.86
N LYS A 209 -3.55 18.67 -6.81
CA LYS A 209 -3.05 18.56 -5.43
C LYS A 209 -2.84 17.10 -5.01
N ILE A 210 -3.78 16.22 -5.37
CA ILE A 210 -3.67 14.79 -5.06
C ILE A 210 -2.69 14.11 -6.00
N ARG A 211 -2.65 14.50 -7.28
CA ARG A 211 -1.67 13.97 -8.24
C ARG A 211 -0.24 14.25 -7.79
N CYS A 212 0.07 15.45 -7.32
CA CYS A 212 1.38 15.78 -6.75
C CYS A 212 1.67 14.92 -5.51
N PHE A 213 0.72 14.81 -4.58
CA PHE A 213 0.91 13.95 -3.39
C PHE A 213 1.17 12.48 -3.75
N LEU A 214 0.44 11.94 -4.74
CA LEU A 214 0.64 10.56 -5.20
C LEU A 214 2.02 10.36 -5.83
N ARG A 215 2.53 11.33 -6.60
CA ARG A 215 3.90 11.30 -7.14
C ARG A 215 4.93 11.28 -6.02
N ASP A 216 4.81 12.21 -5.06
CA ASP A 216 5.70 12.26 -3.89
C ASP A 216 5.65 10.95 -3.10
N PHE A 217 4.46 10.35 -2.95
CA PHE A 217 4.32 9.10 -2.21
C PHE A 217 4.94 7.91 -2.95
N ILE A 218 4.76 7.82 -4.27
CA ILE A 218 5.43 6.82 -5.11
C ILE A 218 6.95 6.96 -4.98
N ASP A 219 7.48 8.18 -5.12
CA ASP A 219 8.91 8.44 -5.05
C ASP A 219 9.49 8.09 -3.68
N CYS A 220 8.76 8.40 -2.59
CA CYS A 220 9.14 8.02 -1.23
C CYS A 220 9.21 6.49 -1.07
N ILE A 221 8.21 5.76 -1.56
CA ILE A 221 8.21 4.29 -1.50
C ILE A 221 9.35 3.71 -2.34
N GLU A 222 9.58 4.25 -3.54
CA GLU A 222 10.67 3.79 -4.41
C GLU A 222 12.05 4.01 -3.76
N GLN A 223 12.27 5.14 -3.09
CA GLN A 223 13.54 5.41 -2.41
C GLN A 223 13.76 4.51 -1.19
N GLU A 224 12.73 4.36 -0.35
CA GLU A 224 12.81 3.64 0.92
C GLU A 224 12.90 2.11 0.72
N PHE A 225 12.07 1.55 -0.18
CA PHE A 225 11.87 0.10 -0.26
C PHE A 225 12.51 -0.58 -1.48
N ARG A 226 12.90 0.14 -2.55
CA ARG A 226 13.68 -0.50 -3.65
C ARG A 226 15.17 -0.62 -3.33
N SER A 227 15.72 0.30 -2.55
CA SER A 227 17.15 0.31 -2.19
C SER A 227 17.55 -0.89 -1.33
N GLY A 228 16.59 -1.53 -0.64
CA GLY A 228 16.80 -2.73 0.18
C GLY A 228 17.20 -3.97 -0.61
N PHE A 229 16.85 -4.08 -1.90
CA PHE A 229 17.25 -5.22 -2.74
C PHE A 229 18.76 -5.24 -3.07
N PHE A 230 19.45 -4.10 -3.01
CA PHE A 230 20.90 -4.02 -3.30
C PHE A 230 21.77 -4.31 -2.07
N ASN A 231 21.24 -4.22 -0.85
CA ASN A 231 22.04 -4.40 0.38
C ASN A 231 22.12 -5.87 0.85
N GLU A 232 21.29 -6.77 0.33
CA GLU A 232 21.40 -8.22 0.62
C GLU A 232 22.46 -8.95 -0.24
N GLU A 233 22.82 -8.40 -1.41
CA GLU A 233 23.89 -8.97 -2.24
C GLU A 233 25.29 -8.63 -1.71
N ILE A 234 25.47 -7.48 -1.03
CA ILE A 234 26.78 -7.04 -0.52
C ILE A 234 27.16 -7.74 0.79
N ASN A 235 26.20 -8.34 1.51
CA ASN A 235 26.46 -9.05 2.77
C ASN A 235 26.67 -10.57 2.59
N ASN A 236 26.71 -11.06 1.34
CA ASN A 236 26.94 -12.47 1.00
C ASN A 236 28.20 -12.72 0.15
N GLU A 237 29.11 -11.74 0.04
CA GLU A 237 30.49 -11.91 -0.47
C GLU A 237 31.51 -11.81 0.67
#